data_AF-A0AAP0I875-F1
#
_entry.id   AF-A0AAP0I875-F1
#
_cell.length_a   1.000
_cell.length_b   1.000
_cell.length_c   1.000
_cell.angle_alpha   90.00
_cell.angle_beta   90.00
_cell.angle_gamma   90.00
#
_symmetry.space_group_name_H-M   'P 1'
#
loop_
_entity.id
_entity.type
_entity.pdbx_description
1 polymer ?
#
loop_
_entity_poly.entity_id
_entity_poly.type
_entity_poly.pdbx_seq_one_letter_code
_entity_poly.pdbx_strand_id
1 'polypeptide(L)'
;METKKDAQEGSLILLKQGAEARVFESSFVGRKSIVKERFSKKYRHPTLDSKITVKRLNAEARCMTKARRLGVSTPALYFVDSVLYTLTIEYVEGPSVKDVLLEFGLHGVVEEKMDDITRQIGNAIGKLHDGGLIHGDLTTSNMLIQNGTNKLVLIDFGLSFTSTLPEDKAVDLYVLERALLSMHSSCGNVMDKILAAYRKSSKQWSSTLNKLAQGTIYATCDKEVESAPWLGDCYTSLAHHPLHLAAGKVTSTHDIRSPVIAWVRLILNFVYVIL
;
A
#
# COMPACT_ATOMS: atom_id res chain seq x y z
N MET A 1 -36.89 -13.73 -37.48
CA MET A 1 -35.83 -14.49 -36.78
C MET A 1 -35.12 -13.48 -35.88
N GLU A 2 -35.75 -13.12 -34.76
CA GLU A 2 -35.22 -12.15 -33.80
C GLU A 2 -34.43 -12.91 -32.75
N THR A 3 -33.11 -12.77 -32.79
CA THR A 3 -32.22 -13.25 -31.74
C THR A 3 -32.38 -12.34 -30.53
N LYS A 4 -33.17 -12.77 -29.54
CA LYS A 4 -33.05 -12.30 -28.17
C LYS A 4 -31.63 -12.61 -27.68
N LYS A 5 -30.76 -11.60 -27.69
CA LYS A 5 -29.56 -11.61 -26.88
C LYS A 5 -30.01 -11.30 -25.46
N ASP A 6 -30.35 -12.34 -24.72
CA ASP A 6 -30.41 -12.28 -23.26
C ASP A 6 -28.96 -12.10 -22.77
N ALA A 7 -28.52 -10.84 -22.74
CA ALA A 7 -27.37 -10.44 -21.94
C ALA A 7 -27.80 -10.64 -20.49
N GLN A 8 -27.45 -11.80 -19.94
CA GLN A 8 -27.57 -12.09 -18.52
C GLN A 8 -26.67 -11.08 -17.79
N GLU A 9 -27.23 -9.93 -17.45
CA GLU A 9 -26.56 -8.88 -16.69
C GLU A 9 -26.31 -9.44 -15.29
N GLY A 10 -25.09 -9.95 -15.09
CA GLY A 10 -24.71 -10.67 -13.88
C GLY A 10 -24.95 -9.79 -12.65
N SER A 11 -25.71 -10.30 -11.69
CA SER A 11 -25.97 -9.64 -10.41
C SER A 11 -24.67 -9.12 -9.80
N LEU A 12 -24.59 -7.81 -9.56
CA LEU A 12 -23.48 -7.18 -8.85
C LEU A 12 -23.74 -7.27 -7.35
N ILE A 13 -22.92 -8.05 -6.64
CA ILE A 13 -23.02 -8.18 -5.18
C ILE A 13 -21.95 -7.28 -4.56
N LEU A 14 -22.35 -6.25 -3.81
CA LEU A 14 -21.40 -5.37 -3.12
C LEU A 14 -20.64 -6.16 -2.04
N LEU A 15 -19.32 -6.26 -2.18
CA LEU A 15 -18.45 -6.90 -1.20
C LEU A 15 -17.93 -5.89 -0.18
N LYS A 16 -17.47 -4.73 -0.68
CA LYS A 16 -16.83 -3.71 0.15
C LYS A 16 -17.00 -2.32 -0.45
N GLN A 17 -17.19 -1.33 0.41
CA GLN A 17 -17.12 0.08 0.04
C GLN A 17 -15.98 0.75 0.81
N GLY A 18 -15.00 1.26 0.07
CA GLY A 18 -13.92 2.07 0.62
C GLY A 18 -14.13 3.57 0.39
N ALA A 19 -13.14 4.36 0.81
CA ALA A 19 -13.15 5.80 0.58
C ALA A 19 -13.01 6.17 -0.90
N GLU A 20 -12.39 5.33 -1.73
CA GLU A 20 -12.13 5.66 -3.14
C GLU A 20 -12.91 4.83 -4.16
N ALA A 21 -13.42 3.66 -3.77
CA ALA A 21 -14.05 2.73 -4.69
C ALA A 21 -15.06 1.82 -3.99
N ARG A 22 -15.99 1.27 -4.77
CA ARG A 22 -16.82 0.13 -4.42
C ARG A 22 -16.31 -1.11 -5.13
N VAL A 23 -16.33 -2.24 -4.44
CA VAL A 23 -15.88 -3.53 -4.96
C VAL A 23 -17.09 -4.46 -4.98
N PHE A 24 -17.40 -4.96 -6.16
CA PHE A 24 -18.53 -5.87 -6.41
C PHE A 24 -18.01 -7.23 -6.88
N GLU A 25 -18.66 -8.30 -6.45
CA GLU A 25 -18.58 -9.60 -7.08
C GLU A 25 -19.52 -9.65 -8.28
N SER A 26 -19.07 -10.24 -9.39
CA SER A 26 -19.85 -10.38 -10.62
C SER A 26 -19.40 -11.60 -11.44
N SER A 27 -20.04 -11.83 -12.59
CA SER A 27 -19.58 -12.76 -13.61
C SER A 27 -19.17 -12.01 -14.88
N PHE A 28 -18.01 -12.35 -15.42
CA PHE A 28 -17.51 -11.84 -16.71
C PHE A 28 -17.29 -13.01 -17.66
N VAL A 29 -18.10 -13.10 -18.72
CA VAL A 29 -18.05 -14.17 -19.73
C VAL A 29 -18.07 -15.57 -19.08
N GLY A 30 -19.00 -15.77 -18.14
CA GLY A 30 -19.19 -17.04 -17.41
C GLY A 30 -18.13 -17.35 -16.35
N ARG A 31 -17.19 -16.44 -16.07
CA ARG A 31 -16.17 -16.60 -15.02
C ARG A 31 -16.44 -15.67 -13.85
N LYS A 32 -16.14 -16.13 -12.63
CA LYS A 32 -16.22 -15.28 -11.44
C LYS A 32 -15.24 -14.11 -11.55
N SER A 33 -15.69 -12.92 -11.19
CA SER A 33 -14.94 -11.66 -11.37
C SER A 33 -15.20 -10.66 -10.25
N ILE A 34 -14.29 -9.70 -10.14
CA ILE A 34 -14.45 -8.51 -9.30
C ILE A 34 -14.59 -7.30 -10.20
N VAL A 35 -15.56 -6.44 -9.89
CA VAL A 35 -15.74 -5.12 -10.51
C VAL A 35 -15.42 -4.05 -9.47
N LYS A 36 -14.36 -3.27 -9.71
CA LYS A 36 -13.98 -2.13 -8.87
C LYS A 36 -14.48 -0.84 -9.54
N GLU A 37 -15.49 -0.22 -8.96
CA GLU A 37 -16.07 1.04 -9.41
C GLU A 37 -15.46 2.23 -8.64
N ARG A 38 -14.90 3.20 -9.36
CA ARG A 38 -14.48 4.48 -8.77
C ARG A 38 -15.61 5.49 -8.86
N PHE A 39 -16.22 5.80 -7.73
CA PHE A 39 -17.33 6.76 -7.68
C PHE A 39 -16.84 8.22 -7.71
N SER A 40 -17.67 9.09 -8.29
CA SER A 40 -17.37 10.52 -8.39
C SER A 40 -17.33 11.20 -7.02
N LYS A 41 -16.37 12.13 -6.87
CA LYS A 41 -16.25 12.95 -5.67
C LYS A 41 -16.93 14.30 -5.88
N LYS A 42 -18.12 14.47 -5.28
CA LYS A 42 -18.97 15.68 -5.42
C LYS A 42 -18.28 17.01 -5.07
N TYR A 43 -17.21 16.98 -4.28
CA TYR A 43 -16.43 18.17 -3.93
C TYR A 43 -15.49 18.65 -5.06
N ARG A 44 -15.25 17.83 -6.11
CA ARG A 44 -14.40 18.20 -7.25
C ARG A 44 -15.26 18.73 -8.40
N HIS A 45 -14.71 19.67 -9.16
CA HIS A 45 -15.35 20.11 -10.40
C HIS A 45 -15.53 18.92 -11.37
N PRO A 46 -16.72 18.69 -11.98
CA PRO A 46 -17.03 17.46 -12.72
C PRO A 46 -16.02 17.08 -13.81
N THR A 47 -15.57 18.06 -14.60
CA THR A 47 -14.57 17.85 -15.65
C THR A 47 -13.21 17.42 -15.09
N LEU A 48 -12.82 17.98 -13.95
CA LEU A 48 -11.55 17.65 -13.30
C LEU A 48 -11.64 16.26 -12.65
N ASP A 49 -12.75 15.97 -11.97
CA ASP A 49 -13.01 14.67 -11.37
C ASP A 49 -12.93 13.55 -12.41
N SER A 50 -13.63 13.72 -13.54
CA SER A 50 -13.61 12.76 -14.65
C SER A 50 -12.19 12.51 -15.17
N LYS A 51 -11.41 13.57 -15.40
CA LYS A 51 -10.00 13.46 -15.84
C LYS A 51 -9.14 12.73 -14.81
N ILE A 52 -9.28 13.05 -13.52
CA ILE A 52 -8.52 12.40 -12.44
C ILE A 52 -8.90 10.92 -12.34
N THR A 53 -10.19 10.60 -12.38
CA THR A 53 -10.70 9.23 -12.24
C THR A 53 -10.23 8.35 -13.40
N VAL A 54 -10.33 8.82 -14.64
CA VAL A 54 -9.81 8.09 -15.81
C VAL A 54 -8.29 7.91 -15.72
N LYS A 55 -7.54 8.94 -15.30
CA LYS A 55 -6.09 8.84 -15.13
C LYS A 55 -5.72 7.78 -14.09
N ARG A 56 -6.42 7.74 -12.96
CA ARG A 56 -6.22 6.75 -11.89
C ARG A 56 -6.59 5.34 -12.35
N LEU A 57 -7.75 5.17 -13.00
CA LEU A 57 -8.20 3.90 -13.57
C LEU A 57 -7.15 3.32 -14.53
N ASN A 58 -6.69 4.14 -15.47
CA ASN A 58 -5.66 3.73 -16.43
C ASN A 58 -4.31 3.45 -15.76
N ALA A 59 -3.95 4.20 -14.72
CA ALA A 59 -2.72 3.95 -13.97
C ALA A 59 -2.77 2.58 -13.26
N GLU A 60 -3.86 2.29 -12.57
CA GLU A 60 -4.07 1.02 -11.87
C GLU A 60 -4.00 -0.18 -12.82
N ALA A 61 -4.72 -0.13 -13.95
CA ALA A 61 -4.68 -1.17 -14.98
C ALA A 61 -3.27 -1.39 -15.54
N ARG A 62 -2.53 -0.31 -15.84
CA ARG A 62 -1.15 -0.39 -16.34
C ARG A 62 -0.19 -0.97 -15.30
N CYS A 63 -0.28 -0.52 -14.04
CA CYS A 63 0.58 -0.99 -12.96
C CYS A 63 0.36 -2.47 -12.68
N MET A 64 -0.89 -2.94 -12.61
CA MET A 64 -1.22 -4.36 -12.45
C MET A 64 -0.69 -5.23 -13.60
N THR A 65 -0.82 -4.75 -14.83
CA THR A 65 -0.28 -5.44 -16.02
C THR A 65 1.25 -5.48 -16.01
N LYS A 66 1.89 -4.38 -15.59
CA LYS A 66 3.35 -4.31 -15.45
C LYS A 66 3.84 -5.29 -14.38
N ALA A 67 3.20 -5.34 -13.21
CA ALA A 67 3.51 -6.30 -12.16
C ALA A 67 3.45 -7.75 -12.67
N ARG A 68 2.41 -8.10 -13.42
CA ARG A 68 2.29 -9.43 -14.06
C ARG A 68 3.46 -9.74 -14.98
N ARG A 69 3.87 -8.78 -15.82
CA ARG A 69 5.04 -8.92 -16.72
C ARG A 69 6.37 -9.08 -15.98
N LEU A 70 6.48 -8.54 -14.77
CA LEU A 70 7.64 -8.71 -13.88
C LEU A 70 7.64 -10.08 -13.17
N GLY A 71 6.68 -10.96 -13.47
CA GLY A 71 6.58 -12.28 -12.86
C GLY A 71 6.05 -12.27 -11.43
N VAL A 72 5.28 -11.23 -11.08
CA VAL A 72 4.50 -11.14 -9.84
C VAL A 72 3.08 -11.60 -10.14
N SER A 73 2.54 -12.49 -9.31
CA SER A 73 1.17 -12.96 -9.49
C SER A 73 0.19 -11.83 -9.15
N THR A 74 -0.70 -11.53 -10.08
CA THR A 74 -1.78 -10.54 -9.95
C THR A 74 -3.04 -11.07 -10.63
N PRO A 75 -4.24 -10.60 -10.24
CA PRO A 75 -5.47 -10.92 -10.94
C PRO A 75 -5.37 -10.61 -12.43
N ALA A 76 -5.96 -11.46 -13.29
CA ALA A 76 -6.07 -11.14 -14.70
C ALA A 76 -6.99 -9.93 -14.90
N LEU A 77 -6.53 -8.96 -15.69
CA LEU A 77 -7.35 -7.83 -16.11
C LEU A 77 -8.29 -8.27 -17.23
N TYR A 78 -9.60 -8.21 -16.99
CA TYR A 78 -10.62 -8.59 -17.97
C TYR A 78 -11.12 -7.40 -18.78
N PHE A 79 -11.42 -6.28 -18.13
CA PHE A 79 -11.95 -5.10 -18.81
C PHE A 79 -11.65 -3.80 -18.06
N VAL A 80 -11.51 -2.70 -18.81
CA VAL A 80 -11.34 -1.34 -18.30
C VAL A 80 -12.40 -0.46 -18.94
N ASP A 81 -13.34 0.05 -18.14
CA ASP A 81 -14.40 0.93 -18.62
C ASP A 81 -14.14 2.37 -18.16
N SER A 82 -13.71 3.23 -19.10
CA SER A 82 -13.48 4.64 -18.80
C SER A 82 -14.75 5.49 -18.72
N VAL A 83 -15.90 4.96 -19.14
CA VAL A 83 -17.18 5.66 -19.09
C VAL A 83 -17.85 5.43 -17.74
N LEU A 84 -17.89 4.16 -17.30
CA LEU A 84 -18.44 3.78 -16.00
C LEU A 84 -17.40 3.86 -14.86
N TYR A 85 -16.14 4.16 -15.18
CA TYR A 85 -15.03 4.21 -14.23
C TYR A 85 -14.83 2.90 -13.47
N THR A 86 -14.99 1.78 -14.17
CA THR A 86 -14.88 0.43 -13.59
C THR A 86 -13.68 -0.33 -14.11
N LEU A 87 -13.13 -1.17 -13.23
CA LEU A 87 -12.08 -2.13 -13.53
C LEU A 87 -12.61 -3.53 -13.25
N THR A 88 -12.73 -4.37 -14.28
CA THR A 88 -13.15 -5.77 -14.12
C THR A 88 -11.92 -6.66 -14.15
N ILE A 89 -11.73 -7.44 -13.09
CA ILE A 89 -10.58 -8.31 -12.88
C ILE A 89 -11.01 -9.71 -12.43
N GLU A 90 -10.10 -10.66 -12.54
CA GLU A 90 -10.23 -12.01 -12.00
C GLU A 90 -10.60 -11.99 -10.51
N TYR A 91 -11.58 -12.82 -10.14
CA TYR A 91 -11.82 -13.15 -8.75
C TYR A 91 -10.78 -14.18 -8.31
N VAL A 92 -9.94 -13.82 -7.34
CA VAL A 92 -8.94 -14.71 -6.77
C VAL A 92 -9.52 -15.35 -5.53
N GLU A 93 -9.74 -16.65 -5.58
CA GLU A 93 -10.26 -17.41 -4.44
C GLU A 93 -9.14 -17.71 -3.43
N GLY A 94 -9.35 -17.31 -2.18
CA GLY A 94 -8.45 -17.60 -1.07
C GLY A 94 -8.45 -16.51 0.01
N PRO A 95 -7.88 -16.81 1.19
CA PRO A 95 -7.82 -15.85 2.30
C PRO A 95 -6.79 -14.75 2.02
N SER A 96 -6.97 -13.60 2.68
CA SER A 96 -5.92 -12.58 2.71
C SER A 96 -4.77 -13.02 3.62
N VAL A 97 -3.56 -12.51 3.38
CA VAL A 97 -2.42 -12.73 4.29
C VAL A 97 -2.76 -12.22 5.68
N LYS A 98 -3.54 -11.15 5.80
CA LYS A 98 -4.06 -10.68 7.09
C LYS A 98 -4.79 -11.79 7.83
N ASP A 99 -5.75 -12.45 7.18
CA ASP A 99 -6.56 -13.49 7.81
C ASP A 99 -5.71 -14.69 8.21
N VAL A 100 -4.76 -15.09 7.37
CA VAL A 100 -3.83 -16.19 7.67
C VAL A 100 -2.93 -15.88 8.87
N LEU A 101 -2.43 -14.64 9.00
CA LEU A 101 -1.62 -14.24 10.14
C LEU A 101 -2.44 -14.18 11.44
N LEU A 102 -3.70 -13.74 11.37
CA LEU A 102 -4.60 -13.76 12.52
C LEU A 102 -4.89 -15.20 12.99
N GLU A 103 -5.09 -16.12 12.05
CA GLU A 103 -5.28 -17.55 12.34
C GLU A 103 -4.08 -18.12 13.11
N PHE A 104 -2.84 -17.78 12.72
CA PHE A 104 -1.65 -18.19 13.46
C PHE A 104 -1.58 -17.64 14.88
N GLY A 105 -2.03 -16.40 15.10
CA GLY A 105 -2.09 -15.81 16.43
C GLY A 105 -3.09 -16.52 17.36
N LEU A 106 -4.14 -17.12 16.80
CA LEU A 106 -5.20 -17.81 17.55
C LEU A 106 -4.90 -19.30 17.78
N HIS A 107 -4.31 -19.97 16.79
CA HIS A 107 -4.17 -21.44 16.77
C HIS A 107 -2.72 -21.93 16.84
N GLY A 108 -1.75 -21.02 16.88
CA GLY A 108 -0.33 -21.32 16.84
C GLY A 108 0.27 -21.18 15.45
N VAL A 109 1.57 -20.88 15.41
CA VAL A 109 2.30 -20.64 14.15
C VAL A 109 2.70 -21.96 13.51
N VAL A 110 2.35 -22.13 12.24
CA VAL A 110 2.90 -23.20 11.39
C VAL A 110 4.12 -22.64 10.66
N GLU A 111 5.32 -22.90 11.19
CA GLU A 111 6.57 -22.28 10.69
C GLU A 111 6.78 -22.49 9.19
N GLU A 112 6.51 -23.67 8.64
CA GLU A 112 6.67 -23.93 7.20
C GLU A 112 5.78 -23.02 6.35
N LYS A 113 4.51 -22.86 6.74
CA LYS A 113 3.54 -22.00 6.03
C LYS A 113 3.93 -20.52 6.18
N MET A 114 4.42 -20.11 7.36
CA MET A 114 4.94 -18.77 7.60
C MET A 114 6.17 -18.46 6.74
N ASP A 115 7.13 -19.39 6.68
CA ASP A 115 8.35 -19.26 5.88
C ASP A 115 8.02 -19.18 4.38
N ASP A 116 7.07 -19.98 3.92
CA ASP A 116 6.64 -19.93 2.53
C ASP A 116 5.98 -18.58 2.19
N ILE A 117 5.04 -18.10 3.00
CA ILE A 117 4.34 -16.82 2.78
C ILE A 117 5.33 -15.65 2.80
N THR A 118 6.18 -15.56 3.83
CA THR A 118 7.16 -14.47 3.96
C THR A 118 8.18 -14.46 2.81
N ARG A 119 8.61 -15.64 2.36
CA ARG A 119 9.46 -15.80 1.17
C ARG A 119 8.76 -15.33 -0.10
N GLN A 120 7.50 -15.72 -0.31
CA GLN A 120 6.72 -15.26 -1.46
C GLN A 120 6.53 -13.74 -1.46
N ILE A 121 6.26 -13.14 -0.30
CA ILE A 121 6.11 -11.68 -0.15
C ILE A 121 7.41 -10.97 -0.50
N GLY A 122 8.53 -11.35 0.12
CA GLY A 122 9.82 -10.72 -0.15
C GLY A 122 10.25 -10.84 -1.62
N ASN A 123 9.98 -11.99 -2.25
CA ASN A 123 10.25 -12.20 -3.68
C ASN A 123 9.36 -11.35 -4.58
N ALA A 124 8.06 -11.23 -4.27
CA ALA A 124 7.12 -10.42 -5.04
C ALA A 124 7.52 -8.94 -4.99
N ILE A 125 7.80 -8.41 -3.80
CA ILE A 125 8.24 -7.01 -3.62
C ILE A 125 9.59 -6.78 -4.30
N GLY A 126 10.53 -7.72 -4.19
CA GLY A 126 11.83 -7.63 -4.87
C GLY A 126 11.69 -7.46 -6.38
N LYS A 127 10.83 -8.27 -7.01
CA LYS A 127 10.53 -8.17 -8.45
C LYS A 127 9.85 -6.84 -8.82
N LEU A 128 8.90 -6.36 -8.00
CA LEU A 128 8.26 -5.06 -8.24
C LEU A 128 9.30 -3.93 -8.24
N HIS A 129 10.10 -3.85 -7.18
CA HIS A 129 11.08 -2.79 -6.98
C HIS A 129 12.21 -2.81 -8.03
N ASP A 130 12.72 -3.99 -8.38
CA ASP A 130 13.72 -4.12 -9.45
C ASP A 130 13.14 -3.75 -10.83
N GLY A 131 11.84 -4.00 -11.04
CA GLY A 131 11.10 -3.55 -12.21
C GLY A 131 10.68 -2.07 -12.19
N GLY A 132 11.12 -1.31 -11.18
CA GLY A 132 10.79 0.09 -10.99
C GLY A 132 9.29 0.33 -10.80
N LEU A 133 8.59 -0.58 -10.12
CA LEU A 133 7.19 -0.45 -9.77
C LEU A 133 7.06 -0.41 -8.24
N ILE A 134 6.45 0.64 -7.73
CA ILE A 134 6.11 0.82 -6.32
C ILE A 134 4.63 0.50 -6.18
N HIS A 135 4.27 -0.33 -5.19
CA HIS A 135 2.88 -0.67 -4.95
C HIS A 135 2.14 0.51 -4.32
N GLY A 136 2.76 1.17 -3.33
CA GLY A 136 2.25 2.37 -2.67
C GLY A 136 1.18 2.11 -1.60
N ASP A 137 0.86 0.83 -1.35
CA ASP A 137 -0.11 0.39 -0.33
C ASP A 137 0.12 -1.08 0.05
N LEU A 138 1.38 -1.44 0.37
CA LEU A 138 1.73 -2.80 0.78
C LEU A 138 1.19 -3.11 2.17
N THR A 139 -0.05 -3.59 2.24
CA THR A 139 -0.66 -4.11 3.46
C THR A 139 -0.96 -5.60 3.30
N THR A 140 -1.05 -6.32 4.42
CA THR A 140 -1.40 -7.76 4.43
C THR A 140 -2.81 -8.05 3.92
N SER A 141 -3.69 -7.03 3.85
CA SER A 141 -5.03 -7.14 3.26
C SER A 141 -5.02 -7.03 1.73
N ASN A 142 -3.96 -6.46 1.15
CA ASN A 142 -3.76 -6.34 -0.30
C ASN A 142 -2.95 -7.52 -0.88
N MET A 143 -2.89 -8.62 -0.12
CA MET A 143 -2.18 -9.84 -0.47
C MET A 143 -3.10 -11.03 -0.23
N LEU A 144 -3.32 -11.86 -1.24
CA LEU A 144 -4.15 -13.06 -1.15
C LEU A 144 -3.28 -14.32 -1.30
N ILE A 145 -3.66 -15.40 -0.62
CA ILE A 145 -3.09 -16.73 -0.84
C ILE A 145 -4.08 -17.53 -1.67
N GLN A 146 -3.76 -17.79 -2.93
CA GLN A 146 -4.68 -18.47 -3.85
C GLN A 146 -4.90 -19.92 -3.44
N ASN A 147 -6.16 -20.31 -3.28
CA ASN A 147 -6.55 -21.69 -2.98
C ASN A 147 -6.04 -22.67 -4.05
N GLY A 148 -5.67 -23.87 -3.62
CA GLY A 148 -5.17 -24.95 -4.48
C GLY A 148 -3.73 -24.78 -4.99
N THR A 149 -3.22 -23.55 -5.11
CA THR A 149 -1.82 -23.30 -5.55
C THR A 149 -0.92 -22.76 -4.45
N ASN A 150 -1.50 -22.23 -3.36
CA ASN A 150 -0.81 -21.53 -2.28
C ASN A 150 0.08 -20.39 -2.76
N LYS A 151 -0.19 -19.82 -3.95
CA LYS A 151 0.57 -18.71 -4.49
C LYS A 151 0.09 -17.39 -3.92
N LEU A 152 1.03 -16.54 -3.52
CA LEU A 152 0.78 -15.15 -3.17
C LEU A 152 0.34 -14.38 -4.42
N VAL A 153 -0.79 -13.70 -4.33
CA VAL A 153 -1.33 -12.79 -5.35
C VAL A 153 -1.42 -11.39 -4.76
N LEU A 154 -0.73 -10.43 -5.39
CA LEU A 154 -0.86 -9.02 -5.02
C LEU A 154 -2.08 -8.40 -5.70
N ILE A 155 -2.84 -7.63 -4.93
CA ILE A 155 -4.06 -6.95 -5.39
C ILE A 155 -3.98 -5.46 -5.05
N ASP A 156 -4.90 -4.68 -5.63
CA ASP A 156 -5.03 -3.23 -5.44
C ASP A 156 -3.79 -2.40 -5.81
N PHE A 157 -3.63 -2.13 -7.11
CA PHE A 157 -2.59 -1.23 -7.62
C PHE A 157 -3.08 0.23 -7.72
N GLY A 158 -4.10 0.61 -6.93
CA GLY A 158 -4.78 1.90 -7.04
C GLY A 158 -3.89 3.11 -6.69
N LEU A 159 -2.86 2.90 -5.87
CA LEU A 159 -1.87 3.89 -5.48
C LEU A 159 -0.49 3.66 -6.12
N SER A 160 -0.36 2.65 -6.97
CA SER A 160 0.92 2.24 -7.54
C SER A 160 1.44 3.20 -8.59
N PHE A 161 2.76 3.34 -8.64
CA PHE A 161 3.44 4.21 -9.59
C PHE A 161 4.81 3.66 -9.97
N THR A 162 5.34 4.14 -11.11
CA THR A 162 6.68 3.76 -11.55
C THR A 162 7.70 4.69 -10.91
N SER A 163 8.68 4.12 -10.20
CA SER A 163 9.82 4.84 -9.66
C SER A 163 11.02 3.92 -9.53
N THR A 164 12.21 4.47 -9.77
CA THR A 164 13.48 3.78 -9.55
C THR A 164 14.16 4.21 -8.25
N LEU A 165 13.63 5.24 -7.57
CA LEU A 165 14.23 5.83 -6.39
C LEU A 165 14.25 4.83 -5.21
N PRO A 166 15.39 4.66 -4.54
CA PRO A 166 15.48 3.84 -3.33
C PRO A 166 14.57 4.32 -2.19
N GLU A 167 14.28 5.62 -2.12
CA GLU A 167 13.40 6.25 -1.14
C GLU A 167 11.96 5.73 -1.26
N ASP A 168 11.40 5.70 -2.47
CA ASP A 168 10.02 5.24 -2.66
C ASP A 168 9.86 3.74 -2.33
N LYS A 169 10.89 2.95 -2.62
CA LYS A 169 10.96 1.52 -2.28
C LYS A 169 11.05 1.30 -0.77
N ALA A 170 11.81 2.15 -0.09
CA ALA A 170 11.92 2.14 1.36
C ALA A 170 10.59 2.51 2.01
N VAL A 171 9.86 3.50 1.47
CA VAL A 171 8.51 3.85 1.94
C VAL A 171 7.56 2.66 1.78
N ASP A 172 7.60 1.94 0.65
CA ASP A 172 6.74 0.76 0.45
C ASP A 172 7.00 -0.34 1.50
N LEU A 173 8.28 -0.63 1.79
CA LEU A 173 8.66 -1.58 2.84
C LEU A 173 8.29 -1.09 4.24
N TYR A 174 8.41 0.22 4.49
CA TYR A 174 8.02 0.82 5.76
C TYR A 174 6.52 0.71 6.00
N VAL A 175 5.69 0.95 4.97
CA VAL A 175 4.22 0.76 5.07
C VAL A 175 3.90 -0.68 5.46
N LEU A 176 4.57 -1.67 4.85
CA LEU A 176 4.40 -3.07 5.20
C LEU A 176 4.81 -3.38 6.64
N GLU A 177 5.96 -2.86 7.09
CA GLU A 177 6.41 -3.00 8.48
C GLU A 177 5.36 -2.46 9.46
N ARG A 178 4.83 -1.25 9.20
CA ARG A 178 3.80 -0.63 10.04
C ARG A 178 2.50 -1.44 10.03
N ALA A 179 2.08 -1.95 8.88
CA ALA A 179 0.90 -2.80 8.78
C ALA A 179 1.06 -4.08 9.62
N LEU A 180 2.22 -4.74 9.56
CA LEU A 180 2.50 -5.94 10.34
C LEU A 180 2.54 -5.65 11.86
N LEU A 181 3.19 -4.55 12.27
CA LEU A 181 3.23 -4.15 13.68
C LEU A 181 1.84 -3.82 14.26
N SER A 182 0.96 -3.25 13.44
CA SER A 182 -0.41 -2.89 13.86
C SER A 182 -1.31 -4.09 14.14
N MET A 183 -0.99 -5.27 13.58
CA MET A 183 -1.78 -6.49 13.77
C MET A 183 -1.46 -7.25 15.07
N HIS A 184 -0.83 -6.58 16.05
CA HIS A 184 -0.46 -7.06 17.39
C HIS A 184 0.41 -8.33 17.43
N SER A 185 1.75 -8.12 17.48
CA SER A 185 2.88 -8.88 18.09
C SER A 185 2.92 -10.42 18.19
N SER A 186 1.88 -11.17 17.84
CA SER A 186 1.77 -12.62 18.05
C SER A 186 2.48 -13.45 16.99
N CYS A 187 2.85 -12.85 15.85
CA CYS A 187 3.54 -13.54 14.74
C CYS A 187 5.07 -13.36 14.72
N GLY A 188 5.68 -12.69 15.71
CA GLY A 188 7.14 -12.63 15.83
C GLY A 188 7.88 -11.95 14.65
N ASN A 189 8.96 -12.58 14.19
CA ASN A 189 9.97 -12.05 13.24
C ASN A 189 9.52 -12.04 11.75
N VAL A 190 8.23 -11.87 11.47
CA VAL A 190 7.67 -11.91 10.09
C VAL A 190 8.39 -10.93 9.16
N MET A 191 8.57 -9.68 9.62
CA MET A 191 9.21 -8.65 8.80
C MET A 191 10.67 -9.00 8.50
N ASP A 192 11.41 -9.56 9.46
CA ASP A 192 12.79 -9.98 9.23
C ASP A 192 12.89 -11.10 8.19
N LYS A 193 11.97 -12.07 8.23
CA LYS A 193 11.88 -13.14 7.22
C LYS A 193 11.56 -12.58 5.83
N ILE A 194 10.62 -11.63 5.73
CA ILE A 194 10.30 -10.93 4.47
C ILE A 194 11.52 -10.17 3.95
N LEU A 195 12.20 -9.40 4.81
CA LEU A 195 13.40 -8.64 4.43
C LEU A 195 14.55 -9.57 4.02
N ALA A 196 14.70 -10.73 4.65
CA ALA A 196 15.69 -11.74 4.25
C ALA A 196 15.41 -12.29 2.84
N ALA A 197 14.15 -12.57 2.52
CA ALA A 197 13.75 -12.97 1.17
C ALA A 197 13.91 -11.82 0.15
N TYR A 198 13.55 -10.60 0.53
CA TYR A 198 13.73 -9.40 -0.31
C TYR A 198 15.21 -9.18 -0.67
N ARG A 199 16.13 -9.33 0.30
CA ARG A 199 17.59 -9.23 0.06
C ARG A 199 18.09 -10.26 -0.97
N LYS A 200 17.51 -11.46 -0.98
CA LYS A 200 17.85 -12.51 -1.94
C LYS A 200 17.25 -12.25 -3.33
N SER A 201 16.09 -11.59 -3.39
CA SER A 201 15.36 -11.39 -4.64
C SER A 201 15.71 -10.10 -5.39
N SER A 202 15.95 -9.00 -4.69
CA SER A 202 16.18 -7.69 -5.32
C SER A 202 17.67 -7.45 -5.54
N LYS A 203 18.06 -6.95 -6.71
CA LYS A 203 19.43 -6.50 -7.00
C LYS A 203 19.76 -5.17 -6.33
N GLN A 204 18.75 -4.41 -5.91
CA GLN A 204 18.88 -3.06 -5.36
C GLN A 204 18.58 -3.01 -3.86
N TRP A 205 18.56 -4.19 -3.20
CA TRP A 205 18.18 -4.32 -1.80
C TRP A 205 19.01 -3.41 -0.88
N SER A 206 20.32 -3.30 -1.11
CA SER A 206 21.23 -2.55 -0.22
C SER A 206 20.87 -1.06 -0.17
N SER A 207 20.73 -0.43 -1.33
CA SER A 207 20.30 0.97 -1.44
C SER A 207 18.94 1.23 -0.80
N THR A 208 18.00 0.30 -1.00
CA THR A 208 16.64 0.40 -0.45
C THR A 208 16.66 0.28 1.08
N LEU A 209 17.35 -0.72 1.63
CA LEU A 209 17.38 -0.94 3.07
C LEU A 209 18.18 0.13 3.82
N ASN A 210 19.20 0.71 3.19
CA ASN A 210 19.89 1.88 3.75
C ASN A 210 18.93 3.07 3.91
N LYS A 211 18.05 3.29 2.93
CA LYS A 211 17.01 4.33 3.01
C LYS A 211 15.92 3.99 4.01
N LEU A 212 15.52 2.72 4.10
CA LEU A 212 14.58 2.25 5.12
C LEU A 212 15.12 2.54 6.53
N ALA A 213 16.38 2.19 6.80
CA ALA A 213 17.01 2.45 8.09
C ALA A 213 17.06 3.95 8.43
N GLN A 214 17.40 4.81 7.45
CA GLN A 214 17.35 6.26 7.65
C GLN A 214 15.93 6.74 7.99
N GLY A 215 14.92 6.29 7.25
CA GLY A 215 13.52 6.67 7.48
C GLY A 215 12.98 6.23 8.84
N THR A 216 13.34 5.02 9.30
CA THR A 216 12.96 4.53 10.62
C THR A 216 13.55 5.39 11.74
N ILE A 217 14.82 5.82 11.61
CA ILE A 217 15.47 6.71 12.58
C ILE A 217 14.73 8.05 12.69
N TYR A 218 14.37 8.67 11.56
CA TYR A 218 13.63 9.93 11.58
C TYR A 218 12.24 9.77 12.20
N ALA A 219 11.54 8.67 11.90
CA ALA A 219 10.22 8.39 12.46
C ALA A 219 10.24 8.08 13.96
N THR A 220 11.34 7.50 14.49
CA THR A 220 11.51 7.30 15.94
C THR A 220 11.93 8.59 16.66
N CYS A 221 12.77 9.41 16.02
CA CYS A 221 13.21 10.69 16.59
C CYS A 221 12.05 11.68 16.72
N ASP A 222 11.12 11.71 15.75
CA ASP A 222 9.89 12.51 15.84
C ASP A 222 8.99 12.08 17.02
N LYS A 223 8.96 10.79 17.38
CA LYS A 223 8.20 10.31 18.55
C LYS A 223 8.81 10.74 19.88
N GLU A 224 10.14 10.78 19.98
CA GLU A 224 10.82 11.29 21.16
C GLU A 224 10.61 12.81 21.33
N VAL A 225 10.52 13.55 20.23
CA VAL A 225 10.22 14.99 20.25
C VAL A 225 8.78 15.25 20.67
N GLU A 226 7.80 14.46 20.20
CA GLU A 226 6.38 14.61 20.59
C GLU A 226 6.08 14.13 22.03
N SER A 227 6.93 13.28 22.61
CA SER A 227 6.79 12.77 23.99
C SER A 227 7.69 13.47 25.02
N ALA A 228 8.46 14.49 24.60
CA ALA A 228 9.31 15.26 25.48
C ALA A 228 8.47 16.12 26.44
N PRO A 229 8.63 16.00 27.78
CA PRO A 229 7.83 16.73 28.78
C PRO A 229 7.95 18.26 28.72
N TRP A 230 8.92 18.78 27.97
CA TRP A 230 9.30 20.20 27.94
C TRP A 230 8.48 21.06 26.95
N LEU A 231 7.57 20.46 26.17
CA LEU A 231 6.67 21.19 25.28
C LEU A 231 5.50 21.88 26.00
N GLY A 232 5.33 21.65 27.31
CA GLY A 232 4.31 22.30 28.15
C GLY A 232 4.66 23.72 28.64
N ASP A 233 5.94 24.10 28.67
CA ASP A 233 6.38 25.31 29.40
C ASP A 233 6.82 26.48 28.51
N CYS A 234 6.76 26.35 27.19
CA CYS A 234 7.17 27.43 26.27
C CYS A 234 6.04 28.34 25.75
N TYR A 235 4.79 28.14 26.17
CA TYR A 235 3.64 28.95 25.66
C TYR A 235 3.16 30.08 26.57
N THR A 236 3.82 30.37 27.69
CA THR A 236 3.36 31.40 28.66
C THR A 236 4.38 32.45 29.08
N SER A 237 5.44 32.72 28.29
CA SER A 237 6.32 33.87 28.58
C SER A 237 6.93 34.49 27.33
N LEU A 238 6.12 35.26 26.60
CA LEU A 238 6.61 36.23 25.61
C LEU A 238 5.78 37.52 25.73
N ALA A 239 5.97 38.24 26.84
CA ALA A 239 5.64 39.65 26.95
C ALA A 239 6.77 40.38 27.72
N HIS A 240 7.40 41.34 27.03
CA HIS A 240 8.32 42.39 27.50
C HIS A 240 9.85 42.19 27.40
N HIS A 241 10.41 42.86 26.37
CA HIS A 241 11.68 43.64 26.33
C HIS A 241 13.06 42.89 26.34
N PRO A 242 14.19 43.51 25.93
CA PRO A 242 15.05 43.01 24.84
C PRO A 242 16.57 42.95 25.19
N LEU A 243 17.38 42.49 24.21
CA LEU A 243 18.83 42.69 24.06
C LEU A 243 19.77 42.14 25.15
N HIS A 244 20.51 41.06 24.86
CA HIS A 244 21.95 41.13 24.55
C HIS A 244 22.55 39.76 24.12
N LEU A 245 23.61 39.87 23.33
CA LEU A 245 24.47 38.86 22.69
C LEU A 245 24.76 37.55 23.45
N ALA A 246 24.83 36.43 22.71
CA ALA A 246 26.09 35.70 22.50
C ALA A 246 25.98 34.71 21.32
N ALA A 247 27.01 34.70 20.49
CA ALA A 247 27.08 34.05 19.19
C ALA A 247 27.33 32.54 19.26
N GLY A 248 26.68 31.81 18.34
CA GLY A 248 27.02 30.43 17.99
C GLY A 248 26.32 30.07 16.67
N LYS A 249 27.06 30.19 15.56
CA LYS A 249 26.61 29.94 14.18
C LYS A 249 25.89 28.58 14.04
N VAL A 250 24.59 28.60 13.74
CA VAL A 250 23.92 27.52 13.01
C VAL A 250 23.85 27.95 11.55
N THR A 251 24.77 27.46 10.74
CA THR A 251 24.74 27.67 9.29
C THR A 251 23.69 26.77 8.65
N SER A 252 22.68 27.43 8.07
CA SER A 252 21.84 27.02 6.94
C SER A 252 21.14 25.66 7.01
N THR A 253 19.92 25.65 7.53
CA THR A 253 18.85 24.76 7.05
C THR A 253 18.20 25.39 5.81
N HIS A 254 18.79 25.12 4.66
CA HIS A 254 18.05 25.06 3.41
C HIS A 254 17.93 23.59 3.05
N ASP A 255 16.88 22.92 3.54
CA ASP A 255 16.10 22.11 2.61
C ASP A 255 14.66 21.98 3.10
N ILE A 256 13.78 22.15 2.14
CA ILE A 256 12.36 22.39 2.25
C ILE A 256 11.67 21.03 2.33
N ARG A 257 10.81 20.84 3.34
CA ARG A 257 9.67 19.90 3.40
C ARG A 257 9.69 18.85 2.29
N SER A 258 10.39 17.74 2.51
CA SER A 258 10.33 16.61 1.58
C SER A 258 8.87 16.14 1.46
N PRO A 259 8.29 16.06 0.25
CA PRO A 259 6.93 15.55 0.05
C PRO A 259 6.74 14.13 0.58
N VAL A 260 7.84 13.38 0.78
CA VAL A 260 7.86 12.06 1.40
C VAL A 260 7.46 12.11 2.88
N ILE A 261 7.90 13.12 3.64
CA ILE A 261 7.58 13.29 5.07
C ILE A 261 6.10 13.68 5.24
N ALA A 262 5.58 14.53 4.35
CA ALA A 262 4.16 14.87 4.32
C ALA A 262 3.29 13.66 3.97
N TRP A 263 3.76 12.78 3.07
CA TRP A 263 3.10 11.53 2.71
C TRP A 263 3.10 10.51 3.85
N VAL A 264 4.22 10.32 4.55
CA VAL A 264 4.31 9.45 5.73
C VAL A 264 3.38 9.94 6.84
N ARG A 265 3.29 11.26 7.08
CA ARG A 265 2.30 11.83 8.02
C ARG A 265 0.85 11.61 7.59
N LEU A 266 0.56 11.64 6.29
CA LEU A 266 -0.79 11.38 5.77
C LEU A 266 -1.19 9.91 5.96
N ILE A 267 -0.27 8.97 5.71
CA ILE A 267 -0.47 7.53 5.90
C ILE A 267 -0.61 7.21 7.39
N LEU A 268 0.24 7.76 8.25
CA LEU A 268 0.15 7.56 9.70
C LEU A 268 -1.17 8.09 10.29
N ASN A 269 -1.67 9.24 9.81
CA ASN A 269 -2.99 9.73 10.19
C ASN A 269 -4.13 8.85 9.65
N PHE A 270 -3.98 8.22 8.48
CA PHE A 270 -5.00 7.30 7.93
C PHE A 270 -5.06 5.97 8.69
N VAL A 271 -3.91 5.47 9.17
CA VAL A 271 -3.84 4.27 10.01
C VAL A 271 -4.44 4.52 11.40
N TYR A 272 -4.31 5.73 11.95
CA TYR A 272 -4.88 6.08 13.27
C TYR A 272 -6.40 6.36 13.26
N VAL A 273 -6.98 6.70 12.10
CA VAL A 273 -8.42 7.04 11.97
C VAL A 273 -9.29 5.81 11.62
N ILE A 274 -8.70 4.62 11.45
CA ILE A 274 -9.41 3.36 11.16
C ILE A 274 -9.37 2.38 12.36
N LEU A 275 -8.82 2.79 13.50
CA LEU A 275 -9.04 2.16 14.82
C LEU A 275 -10.13 2.94 15.57
#